data_AF-A0A1V2QD37-F1
#
_entry.id   AF-A0A1V2QD37-F1
#
_cell.length_a   1.000
_cell.length_b   1.000
_cell.length_c   1.000
_cell.angle_alpha   90.00
_cell.angle_beta   90.00
_cell.angle_gamma   90.00
#
_symmetry.space_group_name_H-M   'P 1'
#
loop_
_entity.id
_entity.type
_entity.pdbx_description
1 polymer ?
#
loop_
_entity_poly.entity_id
_entity_poly.type
_entity_poly.pdbx_seq_one_letter_code
_entity_poly.pdbx_strand_id
1 'polypeptide(L)'
;MKPRLALVLAVGSALVLVALAARGTSPVRYSERPSGGDETTAPATRSVEVLDTDVEGSTAAGSLLVFLLVLVAVAVIGVIALLVSISGLRRRRRRRGVGAAVDAPDLPEGDAEPSEILVRRATQALQELRDYGNGPPGDAVIAAWLSLERAAEDSGVPRQGHQTPTEFTGDLLRRYRVDENAAGTLKRVYQRARFGTAEVTSADARTATEALEHIVRDLG
;
A
#
# COMPACT_ATOMS: atom_id res chain seq x y z
N MET A 1 1.85 2.37 21.05
CA MET A 1 2.25 0.96 20.90
C MET A 1 2.74 0.76 19.47
N LYS A 2 3.95 0.18 19.28
CA LYS A 2 4.59 0.10 17.96
C LYS A 2 3.68 -0.72 17.01
N PRO A 3 3.46 -0.29 15.75
CA PRO A 3 2.51 -0.96 14.83
C PRO A 3 2.85 -2.43 14.57
N ARG A 4 4.12 -2.81 14.76
CA ARG A 4 4.58 -4.20 14.73
C ARG A 4 4.01 -5.05 15.87
N LEU A 5 3.84 -4.47 17.06
CA LEU A 5 3.29 -5.16 18.23
C LEU A 5 1.78 -5.39 18.09
N ALA A 6 1.06 -4.43 17.50
CA ALA A 6 -0.34 -4.60 17.13
C ALA A 6 -0.53 -5.70 16.06
N LEU A 7 0.35 -5.75 15.07
CA LEU A 7 0.33 -6.80 14.03
C LEU A 7 0.67 -8.19 14.60
N VAL A 8 1.66 -8.28 15.48
CA VAL A 8 2.02 -9.55 16.15
C VAL A 8 0.89 -10.03 17.06
N LEU A 9 0.23 -9.14 17.80
CA LEU A 9 -0.92 -9.51 18.63
C LEU A 9 -2.15 -9.94 17.80
N ALA A 10 -2.40 -9.28 16.68
CA ALA A 10 -3.50 -9.64 15.77
C ALA A 10 -3.26 -11.01 15.11
N VAL A 11 -2.04 -11.25 14.59
CA VAL A 11 -1.67 -12.55 14.00
C VAL A 11 -1.68 -13.64 15.07
N GLY A 12 -1.19 -13.35 16.28
CA GLY A 12 -1.23 -14.27 17.41
C GLY A 12 -2.66 -14.66 17.80
N SER A 13 -3.57 -13.69 17.93
CA SER A 13 -4.99 -13.97 18.23
C SER A 13 -5.66 -14.76 17.10
N ALA A 14 -5.38 -14.45 15.84
CA ALA A 14 -5.93 -15.20 14.71
C ALA A 14 -5.47 -16.66 14.72
N LEU A 15 -4.18 -16.92 15.00
CA LEU A 15 -3.66 -18.28 15.13
C LEU A 15 -4.26 -19.05 16.31
N VAL A 16 -4.48 -18.39 17.45
CA VAL A 16 -5.15 -19.00 18.61
C VAL A 16 -6.60 -19.34 18.29
N LEU A 17 -7.34 -18.47 17.59
CA LEU A 17 -8.71 -18.73 17.16
C LEU A 17 -8.81 -19.88 16.15
N VAL A 18 -7.87 -19.96 15.20
CA VAL A 18 -7.79 -21.09 14.25
C VAL A 18 -7.48 -22.40 14.98
N ALA A 19 -6.56 -22.39 15.95
CA ALA A 19 -6.23 -23.57 16.74
C ALA A 19 -7.39 -24.02 17.64
N LEU A 20 -8.18 -23.09 18.18
CA LEU A 20 -9.38 -23.39 18.95
C LEU A 20 -10.49 -23.97 18.07
N ALA A 21 -10.67 -23.44 16.85
CA ALA A 21 -11.63 -23.96 15.89
C ALA A 21 -11.25 -25.37 15.39
N ALA A 22 -9.95 -25.64 15.24
CA ALA A 22 -9.44 -26.97 14.89
C ALA A 22 -9.61 -28.03 16.00
N ARG A 23 -9.94 -27.62 17.24
CA ARG A 23 -10.33 -28.53 18.33
C ARG A 23 -11.80 -28.97 18.28
N GLY A 24 -12.58 -28.48 17.31
CA GLY A 24 -13.94 -28.95 17.07
C GLY A 24 -13.94 -30.42 16.66
N THR A 25 -14.50 -31.27 17.52
CA THR A 25 -14.69 -32.70 17.30
C THR A 25 -15.51 -32.94 16.04
N SER A 26 -14.95 -33.70 15.09
CA SER A 26 -15.63 -34.09 13.85
C SER A 26 -16.96 -34.79 14.15
N PRO A 27 -18.08 -34.43 13.49
CA PRO A 27 -19.38 -35.05 13.69
C PRO A 27 -19.49 -36.43 13.00
N VAL A 28 -18.42 -36.91 12.36
CA VAL A 28 -18.42 -38.17 11.64
C VAL A 28 -18.27 -39.33 12.64
N ARG A 29 -19.39 -39.93 13.05
CA ARG A 29 -19.37 -41.23 13.72
C ARG A 29 -18.97 -42.29 12.70
N TYR A 30 -17.78 -42.87 12.87
CA TYR A 30 -17.43 -44.11 12.18
C TYR A 30 -18.27 -45.23 12.77
N SER A 31 -19.27 -45.69 12.03
CA SER A 31 -19.97 -46.95 12.33
C SER A 31 -19.02 -48.12 12.03
N GLU A 32 -18.75 -48.95 13.04
CA GLU A 32 -18.05 -50.23 12.84
C GLU A 32 -18.83 -51.09 11.84
N ARG A 33 -18.13 -51.57 10.82
CA ARG A 33 -18.66 -52.47 9.79
C ARG A 33 -18.98 -53.82 10.46
N PRO A 34 -20.18 -54.41 10.27
CA PRO A 34 -20.50 -55.67 10.90
C PRO A 34 -19.62 -56.77 10.31
N SER A 35 -18.83 -57.43 11.16
CA SER A 35 -18.19 -58.70 10.83
C SER A 35 -19.28 -59.76 10.74
N GLY A 36 -19.45 -60.35 9.55
CA GLY A 36 -20.39 -61.44 9.34
C GLY A 36 -20.07 -62.64 10.23
N GLY A 37 -21.08 -63.11 10.93
CA GLY A 37 -21.14 -64.43 11.57
C GLY A 37 -22.58 -64.92 11.45
N ASP A 38 -22.78 -66.00 10.71
CA ASP A 38 -24.03 -66.77 10.67
C ASP A 38 -24.37 -67.29 12.08
N GLU A 39 -25.62 -67.11 12.53
CA GLU A 39 -26.37 -68.13 13.28
C GLU A 39 -27.87 -67.79 13.45
N THR A 40 -28.69 -68.59 12.76
CA THR A 40 -30.08 -69.06 12.92
C THR A 40 -30.89 -68.79 14.23
N THR A 41 -32.04 -68.11 14.04
CA THR A 41 -33.45 -68.34 14.52
C THR A 41 -33.98 -68.01 15.95
N ALA A 42 -35.12 -67.25 15.92
CA ALA A 42 -36.36 -67.24 16.75
C ALA A 42 -36.60 -66.12 17.81
N PRO A 43 -37.88 -65.71 18.04
CA PRO A 43 -38.25 -64.29 18.11
C PRO A 43 -38.74 -63.77 19.47
N ALA A 44 -38.94 -62.44 19.48
CA ALA A 44 -39.79 -61.58 20.32
C ALA A 44 -39.21 -61.03 21.62
N THR A 45 -38.99 -59.71 21.63
CA THR A 45 -39.41 -58.82 22.73
C THR A 45 -39.76 -57.47 22.12
N ARG A 46 -41.02 -57.02 22.31
CA ARG A 46 -41.44 -55.64 22.06
C ARG A 46 -40.75 -54.74 23.09
N SER A 47 -39.93 -53.82 22.63
CA SER A 47 -39.59 -52.60 23.36
C SER A 47 -40.32 -51.44 22.69
N VAL A 48 -41.15 -50.74 23.47
CA VAL A 48 -41.79 -49.48 23.06
C VAL A 48 -40.68 -48.44 22.97
N GLU A 49 -40.36 -48.00 21.76
CA GLU A 49 -39.45 -46.88 21.55
C GLU A 49 -40.24 -45.58 21.71
N VAL A 50 -39.97 -44.87 22.79
CA VAL A 50 -40.46 -43.53 23.08
C VAL A 50 -39.95 -42.63 21.96
N LEU A 51 -40.86 -41.90 21.31
CA LEU A 51 -40.51 -40.88 20.33
C LEU A 51 -39.83 -39.72 21.05
N ASP A 52 -38.50 -39.78 21.18
CA ASP A 52 -37.68 -38.63 21.55
C ASP A 52 -37.64 -37.68 20.34
N THR A 53 -38.59 -36.76 20.28
CA THR A 53 -38.46 -35.55 19.48
C THR A 53 -37.48 -34.63 20.19
N ASP A 54 -36.20 -34.92 20.04
CA ASP A 54 -35.13 -34.06 20.57
C ASP A 54 -35.04 -32.80 19.69
N VAL A 55 -35.22 -31.66 20.33
CA VAL A 55 -35.23 -30.33 19.71
C VAL A 55 -33.77 -29.90 19.45
N GLU A 56 -33.10 -30.58 18.51
CA GLU A 56 -31.72 -30.26 18.08
C GLU A 56 -31.63 -29.00 17.17
N GLY A 57 -32.74 -28.29 16.96
CA GLY A 57 -32.79 -27.11 16.09
C GLY A 57 -32.33 -25.80 16.73
N SER A 58 -32.22 -25.71 18.06
CA SER A 58 -32.04 -24.43 18.76
C SER A 58 -30.57 -24.09 19.06
N THR A 59 -29.76 -25.07 19.46
CA THR A 59 -28.34 -24.88 19.82
C THR A 59 -27.44 -24.73 18.59
N ALA A 60 -27.74 -25.45 17.49
CA ALA A 60 -26.98 -25.33 16.24
C ALA A 60 -27.20 -23.98 15.55
N ALA A 61 -28.42 -23.44 15.58
CA ALA A 61 -28.73 -22.12 15.03
C ALA A 61 -28.08 -21.00 15.87
N GLY A 62 -28.07 -21.13 17.19
CA GLY A 62 -27.38 -20.21 18.10
C GLY A 62 -25.86 -20.20 17.88
N SER A 63 -25.24 -21.37 17.70
CA SER A 63 -23.79 -21.46 17.47
C SER A 63 -23.39 -20.90 16.10
N LEU A 64 -24.21 -21.12 15.07
CA LEU A 64 -23.99 -20.56 13.73
C LEU A 64 -24.09 -19.03 13.74
N LEU A 65 -25.09 -18.47 14.44
CA LEU A 65 -25.28 -17.03 14.56
C LEU A 65 -24.13 -16.36 15.33
N VAL A 66 -23.67 -16.98 16.42
CA VAL A 66 -22.49 -16.51 17.18
C VAL A 66 -21.24 -16.58 16.31
N PHE A 67 -21.03 -17.66 15.55
CA PHE A 67 -19.91 -17.81 14.63
C PHE A 67 -19.90 -16.72 13.55
N LEU A 68 -21.06 -16.44 12.95
CA LEU A 68 -21.20 -15.43 11.89
C LEU A 68 -20.96 -14.01 12.44
N LEU A 69 -21.44 -13.71 13.65
CA LEU A 69 -21.15 -12.45 14.34
C LEU A 69 -19.65 -12.28 14.62
N VAL A 70 -18.96 -13.33 15.08
CA VAL A 70 -17.51 -13.30 15.31
C VAL A 70 -16.76 -13.09 13.99
N LEU A 71 -17.17 -13.77 12.91
CA LEU A 71 -16.57 -13.61 11.58
C LEU A 71 -16.70 -12.16 11.07
N VAL A 72 -17.89 -11.58 11.19
CA VAL A 72 -18.15 -10.18 10.79
C VAL A 72 -17.33 -9.22 11.64
N ALA A 73 -17.25 -9.43 12.96
CA ALA A 73 -16.42 -8.61 13.84
C ALA A 73 -14.94 -8.64 13.44
N VAL A 74 -14.40 -9.83 13.13
CA VAL A 74 -13.02 -9.99 12.65
C VAL A 74 -12.82 -9.29 11.30
N ALA A 75 -13.77 -9.42 10.37
CA ALA A 75 -13.70 -8.76 9.07
C ALA A 75 -13.70 -7.23 9.22
N VAL A 76 -14.56 -6.67 10.08
CA VAL A 76 -14.62 -5.23 10.36
C VAL A 76 -13.31 -4.74 10.97
N ILE A 77 -12.76 -5.46 11.96
CA ILE A 77 -11.46 -5.13 12.55
C ILE A 77 -10.35 -5.17 11.50
N GLY A 78 -10.36 -6.17 10.61
CA GLY A 78 -9.42 -6.30 9.51
C GLY A 78 -9.49 -5.13 8.52
N VAL A 79 -10.70 -4.72 8.14
CA VAL A 79 -10.93 -3.55 7.27
C VAL A 79 -10.47 -2.26 7.95
N ILE A 80 -10.79 -2.05 9.22
CA ILE A 80 -10.34 -0.89 9.98
C ILE A 80 -8.81 -0.87 10.07
N ALA A 81 -8.19 -2.02 10.39
CA ALA A 81 -6.73 -2.15 10.44
C ALA A 81 -6.08 -1.88 9.07
N LEU A 82 -6.71 -2.33 7.97
CA LEU A 82 -6.26 -2.07 6.60
C LEU A 82 -6.36 -0.58 6.27
N LEU A 83 -7.50 0.06 6.57
CA LEU A 83 -7.70 1.50 6.35
C LEU A 83 -6.74 2.33 7.20
N VAL A 84 -6.51 1.96 8.46
CA VAL A 84 -5.52 2.59 9.35
C VAL A 84 -4.09 2.34 8.85
N SER A 85 -3.80 1.17 8.27
CA SER A 85 -2.50 0.86 7.67
C SER A 85 -2.26 1.69 6.41
N ILE A 86 -3.23 1.78 5.49
CA ILE A 86 -3.13 2.57 4.25
C ILE A 86 -3.07 4.06 4.55
N SER A 87 -3.92 4.56 5.46
CA SER A 87 -3.88 5.96 5.90
C SER A 87 -2.61 6.26 6.68
N GLY A 88 -2.13 5.32 7.51
CA GLY A 88 -0.85 5.37 8.19
C GLY A 88 0.34 5.36 7.25
N LEU A 89 0.26 4.67 6.10
CA LEU A 89 1.27 4.65 5.05
C LEU A 89 1.26 5.95 4.24
N ARG A 90 0.09 6.50 3.93
CA ARG A 90 -0.06 7.84 3.32
C ARG A 90 0.44 8.94 4.25
N ARG A 91 0.13 8.85 5.56
CA ARG A 91 0.57 9.79 6.59
C ARG A 91 2.04 9.59 6.94
N ARG A 92 2.58 8.37 6.88
CA ARG A 92 4.02 8.11 6.94
C ARG A 92 4.75 8.55 5.68
N ARG A 93 4.15 8.55 4.49
CA ARG A 93 4.77 9.18 3.31
C ARG A 93 4.80 10.70 3.47
N ARG A 94 3.70 11.30 3.95
CA ARG A 94 3.66 12.74 4.32
C ARG A 94 4.59 13.11 5.49
N ARG A 95 4.86 12.19 6.43
CA ARG A 95 5.79 12.40 7.56
C ARG A 95 7.20 11.87 7.33
N ARG A 96 7.44 11.05 6.30
CA ARG A 96 8.80 10.67 5.86
C ARG A 96 9.44 11.76 4.99
N GLY A 97 8.67 12.73 4.51
CA GLY A 97 9.20 14.06 4.18
C GLY A 97 9.69 14.85 5.40
N VAL A 98 9.45 14.38 6.64
CA VAL A 98 9.77 15.07 7.89
C VAL A 98 10.49 14.15 8.90
N GLY A 99 11.14 13.06 8.48
CA GLY A 99 11.81 12.18 9.47
C GLY A 99 12.29 10.82 9.01
N ALA A 100 12.84 10.73 7.80
CA ALA A 100 13.74 9.64 7.44
C ALA A 100 15.12 10.22 7.16
N ALA A 101 15.74 10.75 8.22
CA ALA A 101 17.18 10.64 8.39
C ALA A 101 17.49 9.13 8.52
N VAL A 102 17.53 8.45 7.39
CA VAL A 102 18.45 7.33 7.21
C VAL A 102 19.64 8.00 6.55
N ASP A 103 20.57 8.47 7.39
CA ASP A 103 21.86 9.06 7.01
C ASP A 103 21.86 9.75 5.64
N ALA A 104 21.06 10.82 5.50
CA ALA A 104 21.50 11.91 4.64
C ALA A 104 22.74 12.45 5.34
N PRO A 105 23.92 12.49 4.70
CA PRO A 105 24.99 13.33 5.23
C PRO A 105 24.37 14.71 5.40
N ASP A 106 24.60 15.34 6.55
CA ASP A 106 24.32 16.74 6.79
C ASP A 106 25.08 17.55 5.72
N LEU A 107 24.45 17.67 4.55
CA LEU A 107 24.76 18.66 3.56
C LEU A 107 24.49 19.98 4.27
N PRO A 108 25.52 20.81 4.55
CA PRO A 108 25.37 21.93 5.46
C PRO A 108 24.13 22.74 5.07
N GLU A 109 23.20 22.85 6.01
CA GLU A 109 21.94 23.58 5.94
C GLU A 109 22.17 25.10 5.97
N GLY A 110 23.26 25.56 5.34
CA GLY A 110 23.46 26.97 5.05
C GLY A 110 22.53 27.40 3.91
N ASP A 111 22.25 28.69 3.84
CA ASP A 111 21.50 29.38 2.78
C ASP A 111 22.14 29.16 1.39
N ALA A 112 22.08 27.93 0.90
CA ALA A 112 22.63 27.52 -0.37
C ALA A 112 21.66 27.97 -1.45
N GLU A 113 22.03 29.03 -2.15
CA GLU A 113 21.32 29.50 -3.33
C GLU A 113 21.34 28.40 -4.42
N PRO A 114 20.21 28.18 -5.13
CA PRO A 114 20.18 27.33 -6.30
C PRO A 114 21.25 27.74 -7.32
N SER A 115 21.92 26.77 -7.93
CA SER A 115 22.90 27.10 -8.97
C SER A 115 22.20 27.70 -10.18
N GLU A 116 22.81 28.73 -10.79
CA GLU A 116 22.25 29.40 -11.97
C GLU A 116 21.99 28.41 -13.13
N ILE A 117 22.83 27.37 -13.24
CA ILE A 117 22.67 26.29 -14.22
C ILE A 117 21.37 25.52 -13.99
N LEU A 118 21.05 25.18 -12.73
CA LEU A 118 19.83 24.49 -12.37
C LEU A 118 18.59 25.32 -12.73
N VAL A 119 18.56 26.61 -12.34
CA VAL A 119 17.44 27.52 -12.62
C VAL A 119 17.23 27.67 -14.12
N ARG A 120 18.31 27.93 -14.87
CA ARG A 120 18.25 28.12 -16.32
C ARG A 120 17.74 26.87 -17.04
N ARG A 121 18.27 25.69 -16.70
CA ARG A 121 17.86 24.42 -17.33
C ARG A 121 16.46 23.99 -16.93
N ALA A 122 16.04 24.22 -15.69
CA ALA A 122 14.66 23.98 -15.26
C ALA A 122 13.68 24.89 -16.01
N THR A 123 14.04 26.16 -16.20
CA THR A 123 13.27 27.11 -17.01
C THR A 123 13.18 26.66 -18.47
N GLN A 124 14.30 26.20 -19.05
CA GLN A 124 14.31 25.65 -20.41
C GLN A 124 13.39 24.42 -20.53
N ALA A 125 13.44 23.49 -19.57
CA ALA A 125 12.57 22.32 -19.54
C ALA A 125 11.09 22.69 -19.45
N LEU A 126 10.76 23.77 -18.72
CA LEU A 126 9.39 24.30 -18.66
C LEU A 126 8.92 24.84 -20.02
N GLN A 127 9.76 25.56 -20.75
CA GLN A 127 9.41 26.05 -22.09
C GLN A 127 9.22 24.89 -23.07
N GLU A 128 10.14 23.92 -23.08
CA GLU A 128 10.04 22.73 -23.93
C GLU A 128 8.75 21.93 -23.64
N LEU A 129 8.34 21.84 -22.37
CA LEU A 129 7.08 21.19 -21.99
C LEU A 129 5.84 21.97 -22.45
N ARG A 130 5.91 23.31 -22.47
CA ARG A 130 4.82 24.19 -22.95
C ARG A 130 4.67 24.16 -24.46
N ASP A 131 5.80 24.13 -25.18
CA ASP A 131 5.86 24.15 -26.64
C ASP A 131 5.51 22.79 -27.28
N TYR A 132 5.23 21.79 -26.44
CA TYR A 132 4.95 20.44 -26.89
C TYR A 132 3.56 20.31 -27.53
N GLY A 133 3.48 20.64 -28.83
CA GLY A 133 2.25 20.57 -29.64
C GLY A 133 2.13 19.33 -30.54
N ASN A 134 3.23 18.61 -30.81
CA ASN A 134 3.31 17.69 -31.95
C ASN A 134 3.56 16.20 -31.59
N GLY A 135 3.53 15.79 -30.32
CA GLY A 135 3.76 14.39 -29.93
C GLY A 135 2.92 13.88 -28.75
N PRO A 136 3.19 12.66 -28.25
CA PRO A 136 2.48 12.10 -27.09
C PRO A 136 2.76 12.87 -25.78
N PRO A 137 1.73 13.29 -25.01
CA PRO A 137 1.92 14.08 -23.79
C PRO A 137 2.84 13.43 -22.75
N GLY A 138 2.87 12.09 -22.69
CA GLY A 138 3.77 11.35 -21.80
C GLY A 138 5.25 11.57 -22.12
N ASP A 139 5.62 11.65 -23.40
CA ASP A 139 7.00 11.85 -23.82
C ASP A 139 7.50 13.24 -23.44
N ALA A 140 6.62 14.26 -23.54
CA ALA A 140 6.91 15.62 -23.09
C ALA A 140 7.27 15.66 -21.60
N VAL A 141 6.46 15.00 -20.76
CA VAL A 141 6.68 14.95 -19.31
C VAL A 141 7.97 14.19 -18.99
N ILE A 142 8.24 13.09 -19.70
CA ILE A 142 9.48 12.33 -19.54
C ILE A 142 10.68 13.21 -19.91
N ALA A 143 10.64 13.90 -21.04
CA ALA A 143 11.70 14.79 -21.48
C ALA A 143 11.96 15.91 -20.46
N ALA A 144 10.90 16.56 -19.97
CA ALA A 144 11.00 17.62 -18.97
C ALA A 144 11.63 17.12 -17.66
N TRP A 145 11.20 15.96 -17.14
CA TRP A 145 11.79 15.37 -15.94
C TRP A 145 13.26 15.00 -16.13
N LEU A 146 13.61 14.38 -17.26
CA LEU A 146 15.01 14.04 -17.55
C LEU A 146 15.88 15.28 -17.72
N SER A 147 15.33 16.37 -18.27
CA SER A 147 16.04 17.65 -18.34
C SER A 147 16.30 18.23 -16.95
N LEU A 148 15.34 18.11 -16.03
CA LEU A 148 15.52 18.50 -14.62
C LEU A 148 16.54 17.61 -13.88
N GLU A 149 16.57 16.30 -14.16
CA GLU A 149 17.60 15.40 -13.59
C GLU A 149 19.01 15.79 -14.06
N ARG A 150 19.18 16.07 -15.36
CA ARG A 150 20.46 16.57 -15.89
C ARG A 150 20.84 17.92 -15.27
N ALA A 151 19.88 18.83 -15.12
CA ALA A 151 20.10 20.11 -14.47
C ALA A 151 20.58 19.96 -13.01
N ALA A 152 20.03 18.96 -12.29
CA ALA A 152 20.46 18.62 -10.96
C ALA A 152 21.90 18.08 -10.96
N GLU A 153 22.25 17.19 -11.89
CA GLU A 153 23.61 16.66 -12.02
C GLU A 153 24.63 17.76 -12.36
N ASP A 154 24.25 18.70 -13.23
CA ASP A 154 25.06 19.85 -13.62
C ASP A 154 25.12 20.94 -12.54
N SER A 155 24.40 20.79 -11.42
CA SER A 155 24.34 21.81 -10.37
C SER A 155 25.64 21.95 -9.58
N GLY A 156 26.57 21.00 -9.71
CA GLY A 156 27.81 20.93 -8.94
C GLY A 156 27.68 20.26 -7.58
N VAL A 157 26.46 19.88 -7.16
CA VAL A 157 26.23 19.11 -5.94
C VAL A 157 26.51 17.62 -6.22
N PRO A 158 27.40 16.96 -5.46
CA PRO A 158 27.72 15.56 -5.70
C PRO A 158 26.56 14.64 -5.30
N ARG A 159 26.17 13.74 -6.21
CA ARG A 159 25.25 12.63 -5.95
C ARG A 159 25.98 11.48 -5.25
N GLN A 160 25.34 10.84 -4.28
CA GLN A 160 25.94 9.65 -3.65
C GLN A 160 25.96 8.46 -4.61
N GLY A 161 26.98 7.59 -4.50
CA GLY A 161 27.15 6.47 -5.43
C GLY A 161 25.98 5.47 -5.47
N HIS A 162 25.20 5.36 -4.40
CA HIS A 162 24.02 4.48 -4.32
C HIS A 162 22.69 5.21 -4.59
N GLN A 163 22.69 6.54 -4.62
CA GLN A 163 21.48 7.34 -4.77
C GLN A 163 21.08 7.38 -6.24
N THR A 164 19.82 7.10 -6.57
CA THR A 164 19.33 7.17 -7.96
C THR A 164 19.22 8.63 -8.43
N PRO A 165 19.24 8.92 -9.76
CA PRO A 165 19.02 10.28 -10.28
C PRO A 165 17.73 10.92 -9.74
N THR A 166 16.63 10.16 -9.75
CA THR A 166 15.32 10.60 -9.25
C THR A 166 15.28 10.85 -7.74
N GLU A 167 16.10 10.16 -6.94
CA GLU A 167 16.24 10.45 -5.50
C GLU A 167 17.09 11.71 -5.31
N PHE A 168 18.21 11.81 -6.01
CA PHE A 168 19.10 12.96 -5.96
C PHE A 168 18.40 14.26 -6.34
N THR A 169 17.68 14.29 -7.46
CA THR A 169 16.90 15.47 -7.86
C THR A 169 15.85 15.83 -6.80
N GLY A 170 15.19 14.83 -6.20
CA GLY A 170 14.21 15.07 -5.15
C GLY A 170 14.82 15.69 -3.89
N ASP A 171 15.98 15.19 -3.46
CA ASP A 171 16.69 15.70 -2.29
C ASP A 171 17.33 17.07 -2.57
N LEU A 172 17.79 17.31 -3.79
CA LEU A 172 18.31 18.60 -4.22
C LEU A 172 17.22 19.68 -4.23
N LEU A 173 16.03 19.39 -4.78
CA LEU A 173 14.90 20.33 -4.75
C LEU A 173 14.46 20.62 -3.31
N ARG A 174 14.46 19.60 -2.44
CA ARG A 174 14.17 19.78 -1.01
C ARG A 174 15.21 20.68 -0.33
N ARG A 175 16.49 20.51 -0.66
CA ARG A 175 17.59 21.34 -0.15
C ARG A 175 17.37 22.82 -0.47
N TYR A 176 16.89 23.11 -1.67
CA TYR A 176 16.54 24.46 -2.12
C TYR A 176 15.14 24.91 -1.71
N ARG A 177 14.50 24.22 -0.75
CA ARG A 177 13.18 24.57 -0.19
C ARG A 177 12.04 24.69 -1.23
N VAL A 178 12.17 24.00 -2.35
CA VAL A 178 11.10 23.90 -3.35
C VAL A 178 9.88 23.18 -2.76
N ASP A 179 8.67 23.64 -3.10
CA ASP A 179 7.43 23.05 -2.61
C ASP A 179 7.36 21.54 -2.90
N GLU A 180 7.24 20.74 -1.82
CA GLU A 180 7.23 19.29 -1.91
C GLU A 180 6.02 18.75 -2.68
N ASN A 181 4.90 19.49 -2.71
CA ASN A 181 3.71 19.06 -3.45
C ASN A 181 3.91 19.24 -4.95
N ALA A 182 4.53 20.33 -5.40
CA ALA A 182 4.91 20.59 -6.78
C ALA A 182 5.91 19.53 -7.27
N ALA A 183 7.04 19.38 -6.58
CA ALA A 183 8.06 18.37 -6.90
C ALA A 183 7.46 16.95 -6.90
N GLY A 184 6.65 16.63 -5.89
CA GLY A 184 5.97 15.34 -5.79
C GLY A 184 4.92 15.11 -6.89
N THR A 185 4.27 16.17 -7.39
CA THR A 185 3.27 16.07 -8.46
C THR A 185 3.94 15.79 -9.79
N LEU A 186 4.97 16.55 -10.15
CA LEU A 186 5.74 16.32 -11.36
C LEU A 186 6.31 14.89 -11.39
N LYS A 187 6.93 14.45 -10.29
CA LYS A 187 7.47 13.08 -10.16
C LYS A 187 6.41 12.00 -10.36
N ARG A 188 5.18 12.19 -9.87
CA ARG A 188 4.09 11.22 -10.06
C ARG A 188 3.64 11.13 -11.52
N VAL A 189 3.51 12.27 -12.20
CA VAL A 189 3.13 12.27 -13.62
C VAL A 189 4.22 11.60 -14.45
N TYR A 190 5.50 11.91 -14.19
CA TYR A 190 6.64 11.24 -14.80
C TYR A 190 6.64 9.72 -14.59
N GLN A 191 6.46 9.26 -13.35
CA GLN A 191 6.44 7.83 -13.05
C GLN A 191 5.30 7.11 -13.75
N ARG A 192 4.13 7.75 -13.86
CA ARG A 192 3.00 7.21 -14.62
C ARG A 192 3.29 7.19 -16.12
N ALA A 193 3.92 8.22 -16.66
CA ALA A 193 4.32 8.26 -18.07
C ALA A 193 5.34 7.16 -18.41
N ARG A 194 6.31 6.92 -17.53
CA ARG A 194 7.42 5.99 -17.79
C ARG A 194 7.11 4.53 -17.49
N PHE A 195 6.33 4.26 -16.44
CA PHE A 195 6.10 2.92 -15.91
C PHE A 195 4.62 2.55 -15.81
N GLY A 196 3.71 3.50 -16.03
CA GLY A 196 2.27 3.26 -15.99
C GLY A 196 1.78 2.53 -17.24
N THR A 197 0.67 1.82 -17.09
CA THR A 197 -0.05 1.19 -18.21
C THR A 197 -1.13 2.09 -18.80
N ALA A 198 -1.57 3.10 -18.04
CA ALA A 198 -2.56 4.07 -18.48
C ALA A 198 -1.89 5.18 -19.30
N GLU A 199 -2.54 5.56 -20.41
CA GLU A 199 -2.09 6.65 -21.26
C GLU A 199 -2.06 7.98 -20.48
N VAL A 200 -1.00 8.77 -20.70
CA VAL A 200 -0.86 10.10 -20.12
C VAL A 200 -1.55 11.12 -21.02
N THR A 201 -2.52 11.82 -20.45
CA THR A 201 -3.39 12.75 -21.19
C THR A 201 -2.80 14.17 -21.27
N SER A 202 -3.41 15.02 -22.09
CA SER A 202 -3.10 16.46 -22.10
C SER A 202 -3.41 17.17 -20.78
N ALA A 203 -4.38 16.67 -19.99
CA ALA A 203 -4.65 17.18 -18.65
C ALA A 203 -3.51 16.85 -17.68
N ASP A 204 -2.91 15.68 -17.81
CA ASP A 204 -1.74 15.28 -17.04
C ASP A 204 -0.50 16.10 -17.40
N ALA A 205 -0.29 16.38 -18.70
CA ALA A 205 0.77 17.27 -19.14
C ALA A 205 0.60 18.68 -18.58
N ARG A 206 -0.62 19.25 -18.60
CA ARG A 206 -0.91 20.54 -17.94
C ARG A 206 -0.59 20.51 -16.44
N THR A 207 -0.98 19.43 -15.76
CA THR A 207 -0.65 19.25 -14.33
C THR A 207 0.87 19.22 -14.10
N ALA A 208 1.63 18.60 -14.99
CA ALA A 208 3.09 18.59 -14.94
C ALA A 208 3.68 19.98 -15.24
N THR A 209 3.12 20.73 -16.18
CA THR A 209 3.51 22.11 -16.49
C THR A 209 3.33 23.03 -15.28
N GLU A 210 2.16 23.00 -14.64
CA GLU A 210 1.87 23.80 -13.45
C GLU A 210 2.82 23.45 -12.29
N ALA A 211 3.12 22.16 -12.11
CA ALA A 211 4.06 21.70 -11.10
C ALA A 211 5.50 22.18 -11.40
N LEU A 212 5.96 22.05 -12.64
CA LEU A 212 7.30 22.51 -13.03
C LEU A 212 7.43 24.03 -12.99
N GLU A 213 6.38 24.76 -13.31
CA GLU A 213 6.34 26.22 -13.15
C GLU A 213 6.49 26.66 -11.70
N HIS A 214 5.85 25.95 -10.76
CA HIS A 214 6.05 26.21 -9.34
C HIS A 214 7.49 25.92 -8.92
N ILE A 215 8.07 24.81 -9.37
CA ILE A 215 9.47 24.46 -9.10
C ILE A 215 10.42 25.55 -9.61
N VAL A 216 10.23 26.04 -10.84
CA VAL A 216 11.06 27.11 -11.41
C VAL A 216 10.95 28.40 -10.61
N ARG A 217 9.74 28.74 -10.13
CA ARG A 217 9.51 29.93 -9.29
C ARG A 217 10.18 29.84 -7.93
N ASP A 218 10.25 28.65 -7.33
CA ASP A 218 10.90 28.48 -6.03
C ASP A 218 12.43 28.45 -6.14
N LEU A 219 12.94 28.14 -7.34
CA LEU A 219 14.38 28.06 -7.60
C LEU A 219 15.03 29.40 -8.01
N GLY A 220 14.25 30.41 -8.41
CA GLY A 220 14.76 31.70 -8.91
C GLY A 220 14.13 32.89 -8.21
#